data_AF-A0A1J5J4L4-F1
#
_entry.id   AF-A0A1J5J4L4-F1
#
_cell.length_a   1.000
_cell.length_b   1.000
_cell.length_c   1.000
_cell.angle_alpha   90.00
_cell.angle_beta   90.00
_cell.angle_gamma   90.00
#
_symmetry.space_group_name_H-M   'P 1'
#
loop_
_entity.id
_entity.type
_entity.pdbx_description
1 polymer ?
#
loop_
_entity_poly.entity_id
_entity_poly.type
_entity_poly.pdbx_seq_one_letter_code
_entity_poly.pdbx_strand_id
1 'polypeptide(L)'
;MTAAPRLVRPWLLLCLAVVMLATAQVAVAHQRLTVAGEANLLQRAVQQAGDEVNRLNIELAMLTRPERLRELAINELGMRPPTAAQVVNP
;
A
#
# COMPACT_ATOMS: atom_id res chain seq x y z
N MET A 1 -14.74 -20.66 61.87
CA MET A 1 -14.49 -19.26 61.46
C MET A 1 -15.17 -19.04 60.12
N THR A 2 -16.46 -18.70 60.15
CA THR A 2 -17.30 -18.55 58.95
C THR A 2 -17.19 -17.12 58.44
N ALA A 3 -16.64 -16.96 57.24
CA ALA A 3 -16.48 -15.67 56.57
C ALA A 3 -17.86 -15.09 56.23
N ALA A 4 -18.23 -14.00 56.90
CA ALA A 4 -19.40 -13.22 56.59
C ALA A 4 -19.28 -12.63 55.16
N PRO A 5 -20.26 -12.84 54.26
CA PRO A 5 -20.32 -12.07 53.02
C PRO A 5 -20.67 -10.63 53.41
N ARG A 6 -19.67 -9.75 53.41
CA ARG A 6 -19.89 -8.30 53.49
C ARG A 6 -20.82 -7.93 52.33
N LEU A 7 -21.99 -7.38 52.65
CA LEU A 7 -22.86 -6.71 51.69
C LEU A 7 -22.03 -5.60 51.02
N VAL A 8 -21.41 -5.92 49.89
CA VAL A 8 -20.80 -4.93 49.01
C VAL A 8 -21.97 -4.16 48.43
N ARG A 9 -22.10 -2.88 48.80
CA ARG A 9 -23.17 -2.01 48.29
C ARG A 9 -23.18 -2.14 46.76
N PRO A 10 -24.32 -2.42 46.12
CA PRO A 10 -24.40 -2.70 44.68
C PRO A 10 -23.82 -1.56 43.82
N TRP A 11 -23.83 -0.34 44.35
CA TRP A 11 -23.22 0.82 43.73
C TRP A 11 -21.68 0.73 43.61
N LEU A 12 -20.99 0.12 44.58
CA LEU A 12 -19.53 -0.11 44.50
C LEU A 12 -19.17 -1.13 43.42
N LEU A 13 -19.98 -2.19 43.25
CA LEU A 13 -19.79 -3.17 42.18
C LEU A 13 -19.99 -2.52 40.81
N LEU A 14 -20.96 -1.61 40.69
CA LEU A 14 -21.22 -0.87 39.46
C LEU A 14 -20.06 0.08 39.12
N CYS A 15 -19.52 0.81 40.10
CA CYS A 15 -18.32 1.63 39.90
C CYS A 15 -17.12 0.79 39.48
N LEU A 16 -16.91 -0.37 40.11
CA LEU A 16 -15.81 -1.27 39.78
C LEU A 16 -15.96 -1.85 38.35
N ALA A 17 -17.17 -2.22 37.95
CA ALA A 17 -17.47 -2.66 36.60
C ALA A 17 -17.18 -1.56 35.56
N VAL A 18 -17.56 -0.31 35.83
CA VAL A 18 -17.27 0.83 34.94
C VAL A 18 -15.77 1.07 34.80
N VAL A 19 -15.03 1.04 35.91
CA VAL A 19 -13.56 1.18 35.89
C VAL A 19 -12.92 0.06 35.07
N MET A 20 -13.36 -1.19 35.26
CA MET A 20 -12.85 -2.33 34.51
C MET A 20 -13.16 -2.23 33.01
N LEU A 21 -14.34 -1.73 32.66
CA LEU A 21 -14.73 -1.52 31.27
C LEU A 21 -13.89 -0.39 30.63
N ALA A 22 -13.64 0.68 31.37
CA ALA A 22 -12.83 1.81 30.90
C ALA A 22 -11.37 1.41 30.66
N THR A 23 -10.76 0.64 31.58
CA THR A 23 -9.39 0.14 31.40
C THR A 23 -9.28 -0.83 30.23
N ALA A 24 -10.28 -1.70 30.05
CA ALA A 24 -10.34 -2.59 28.89
C ALA A 24 -10.42 -1.82 27.57
N GLN A 25 -11.22 -0.76 27.50
CA GLN A 25 -11.30 0.08 26.30
C GLN A 25 -9.99 0.77 25.96
N VAL A 26 -9.27 1.29 26.97
CA VAL A 26 -7.95 1.90 26.76
C VAL A 26 -6.93 0.88 26.25
N ALA A 27 -6.94 -0.35 26.79
CA ALA A 27 -6.05 -1.41 26.34
C ALA A 27 -6.31 -1.80 24.86
N VAL A 28 -7.59 -1.92 24.47
CA VAL A 28 -7.99 -2.19 23.09
C VAL A 28 -7.60 -1.03 22.17
N ALA A 29 -7.78 0.22 22.61
CA ALA A 29 -7.37 1.39 21.83
C ALA A 29 -5.84 1.39 21.60
N HIS A 30 -5.07 1.00 22.60
CA HIS A 30 -3.61 0.92 22.48
C HIS A 30 -3.17 -0.16 21.47
N GLN A 31 -3.84 -1.31 21.42
CA GLN A 31 -3.59 -2.35 20.41
C GLN A 31 -4.00 -1.89 19.00
N ARG A 32 -5.07 -1.11 18.88
CA ARG A 32 -5.48 -0.56 17.58
C ARG A 32 -4.46 0.42 17.03
N LEU A 33 -3.82 1.21 17.89
CA LEU A 33 -2.77 2.15 17.47
C LEU A 33 -1.54 1.44 16.90
N THR A 34 -1.10 0.34 17.52
CA THR A 34 0.04 -0.43 17.02
C THR A 34 -0.28 -1.09 15.68
N VAL A 35 -1.48 -1.68 15.54
CA VAL A 35 -1.94 -2.29 14.29
C VAL A 35 -2.13 -1.24 13.18
N ALA A 36 -2.66 -0.06 13.51
CA ALA A 36 -2.81 1.03 12.55
C ALA A 36 -1.46 1.62 12.10
N GLY A 37 -0.45 1.62 12.97
CA GLY A 37 0.91 2.03 12.62
C GLY A 37 1.53 1.09 11.58
N GLU A 38 1.50 -0.22 11.83
CA GLU A 38 2.04 -1.23 10.93
C GLU A 38 1.28 -1.27 9.59
N ALA A 39 -0.04 -1.17 9.62
CA ALA A 39 -0.86 -1.11 8.41
C ALA A 39 -0.52 0.13 7.56
N ASN A 40 -0.31 1.29 8.19
CA ASN A 40 0.08 2.50 7.47
C ASN A 40 1.46 2.38 6.83
N LEU A 41 2.43 1.78 7.51
CA LEU A 41 3.77 1.55 6.96
C LEU A 41 3.71 0.58 5.76
N LEU A 42 2.98 -0.51 5.91
CA LEU A 42 2.79 -1.48 4.83
C LEU A 42 2.08 -0.84 3.63
N GLN A 43 1.03 -0.05 3.87
CA GLN A 43 0.30 0.63 2.81
C GLN A 43 1.18 1.64 2.07
N ARG A 44 2.04 2.38 2.78
CA ARG A 44 3.04 3.27 2.15
C ARG A 44 4.05 2.49 1.31
N ALA A 45 4.54 1.36 1.79
CA ALA A 45 5.48 0.52 1.03
C ALA A 45 4.83 -0.04 -0.25
N VAL A 46 3.58 -0.49 -0.17
CA VAL A 46 2.81 -0.93 -1.35
C VAL A 46 2.61 0.21 -2.34
N GLN A 47 2.26 1.40 -1.86
CA GLN A 47 2.10 2.59 -2.70
C GLN A 47 3.40 2.93 -3.44
N GLN A 48 4.53 2.98 -2.72
CA GLN A 48 5.84 3.27 -3.30
C GLN A 48 6.27 2.22 -4.34
N ALA A 49 6.05 0.93 -4.05
CA ALA A 49 6.33 -0.13 -5.02
C ALA A 49 5.45 0.00 -6.27
N GLY A 50 4.18 0.37 -6.12
CA GLY A 50 3.27 0.63 -7.23
C GLY A 50 3.71 1.81 -8.10
N ASP A 51 4.14 2.91 -7.47
CA ASP A 51 4.65 4.09 -8.17
C ASP A 51 5.93 3.75 -8.96
N GLU A 52 6.82 2.96 -8.39
CA GLU A 52 8.06 2.54 -9.05
C GLU A 52 7.78 1.61 -10.24
N VAL A 53 6.88 0.63 -10.09
CA VAL A 53 6.45 -0.21 -11.21
C VAL A 53 5.84 0.62 -12.34
N ASN A 54 5.01 1.61 -12.01
CA ASN A 54 4.41 2.48 -13.01
C ASN A 54 5.47 3.32 -13.73
N ARG A 55 6.44 3.86 -12.99
CA ARG A 55 7.60 4.56 -13.55
C ARG A 55 8.38 3.65 -14.51
N LEU A 56 8.74 2.43 -14.10
CA LEU A 56 9.45 1.48 -14.94
C LEU A 56 8.66 1.13 -16.20
N ASN A 57 7.34 0.96 -16.11
CA ASN A 57 6.49 0.74 -17.27
C ASN A 57 6.51 1.92 -18.25
N ILE A 58 6.51 3.15 -17.72
CA ILE A 58 6.66 4.35 -18.57
C ILE A 58 8.04 4.37 -19.22
N GLU A 59 9.10 4.07 -18.47
CA GLU A 59 10.47 4.00 -19.01
C GLU A 59 10.59 2.92 -20.09
N LEU A 60 10.01 1.74 -19.88
CA LEU A 60 9.97 0.65 -20.85
C LEU A 60 9.15 1.01 -22.09
N ALA A 61 7.99 1.66 -21.90
CA ALA A 61 7.20 2.18 -23.00
C ALA A 61 7.98 3.22 -23.80
N MET A 62 8.76 4.10 -23.15
CA MET A 62 9.64 5.08 -23.80
C MET A 62 10.79 4.42 -24.58
N LEU A 63 11.37 3.33 -24.07
CA LEU A 63 12.43 2.58 -24.75
C LEU A 63 11.91 1.80 -25.97
N THR A 64 10.67 1.30 -25.89
CA THR A 64 10.01 0.56 -26.97
C THR A 64 9.28 1.47 -27.96
N ARG A 65 9.32 2.80 -27.78
CA ARG A 65 8.67 3.73 -28.71
C ARG A 65 9.22 3.53 -30.13
N PRO A 66 8.34 3.35 -31.13
CA PRO A 66 8.75 3.12 -32.50
C PRO A 66 9.58 4.28 -33.06
N GLU A 67 9.36 5.52 -32.61
CA GLU A 67 10.20 6.67 -32.97
C GLU A 67 11.67 6.48 -32.58
N ARG A 68 11.95 6.02 -31.36
CA ARG A 68 13.33 5.76 -30.92
C ARG A 68 13.95 4.57 -31.64
N LEU A 69 13.17 3.51 -31.85
CA LEU A 69 13.62 2.37 -32.66
C LEU A 69 13.94 2.80 -34.10
N ARG A 70 13.17 3.74 -34.66
CA ARG A 70 13.36 4.29 -36.00
C ARG A 70 14.59 5.21 -36.06
N GLU A 71 14.82 6.06 -35.07
CA GLU A 71 16.06 6.84 -34.94
C GLU A 71 17.28 5.93 -34.83
N LEU A 72 17.23 4.90 -33.98
CA LEU A 72 18.33 3.95 -33.84
C LEU A 72 18.58 3.19 -35.15
N ALA A 73 17.52 2.74 -35.81
CA ALA A 73 17.62 2.06 -37.11
C ALA A 73 18.25 2.95 -38.19
N ILE A 74 17.89 4.23 -38.24
CA ILE A 74 18.43 5.18 -39.21
C ILE A 74 19.87 5.57 -38.88
N ASN A 75 20.15 5.90 -37.62
CA ASN A 75 21.42 6.50 -37.21
C ASN A 75 22.52 5.46 -36.96
N GLU A 76 22.19 4.31 -36.38
CA GLU A 76 23.17 3.26 -36.02
C GLU A 76 23.21 2.15 -37.06
N LEU A 77 22.07 1.77 -37.63
CA LEU A 77 21.96 0.64 -38.57
C LEU A 77 21.88 1.10 -40.04
N GLY A 78 21.86 2.41 -40.31
CA GLY A 78 21.77 2.97 -41.66
C GLY A 78 20.48 2.60 -42.41
N MET A 79 19.48 2.06 -41.71
CA MET A 79 18.23 1.61 -42.30
C MET A 79 17.33 2.80 -42.56
N ARG A 80 17.02 3.07 -43.84
CA ARG A 80 16.00 4.04 -44.21
C ARG A 80 14.63 3.38 -44.28
N PRO A 81 13.56 4.07 -43.86
CA PRO A 81 12.22 3.57 -44.05
C PRO A 81 11.93 3.36 -45.55
N PRO A 82 11.32 2.23 -45.94
CA PRO A 82 10.98 1.96 -47.33
C PRO A 82 10.02 3.04 -47.86
N THR A 83 10.18 3.39 -49.14
CA THR A 83 9.28 4.35 -49.80
C THR A 83 7.94 3.69 -50.09
N ALA A 84 6.86 4.48 -50.15
CA ALA A 84 5.50 3.96 -50.36
C ALA A 84 5.39 3.06 -51.62
N ALA A 85 6.15 3.36 -52.66
CA ALA A 85 6.22 2.54 -53.88
C ALA A 85 6.83 1.14 -53.65
N GLN A 86 7.75 0.99 -52.70
CA GLN A 86 8.42 -0.28 -52.35
C GLN A 86 7.56 -1.19 -51.47
N VAL A 87 6.52 -0.66 -50.83
CA VAL A 87 5.60 -1.45 -49.99
C VAL A 87 4.43 -2.01 -50.80
N VAL A 88 4.03 -1.30 -51.87
CA VAL A 88 2.90 -1.71 -52.73
C VAL A 88 3.31 -2.77 -53.78
N ASN A 89 4.60 -2.84 -54.13
CA ASN A 89 5.16 -3.87 -55.00
C ASN A 89 6.50 -4.35 -54.39
N PRO A 90 6.50 -5.45 -53.61
CA PRO A 90 7.69 -5.96 -52.94
C PRO A 90 8.72 -6.57 -53.89
#